data_AF-A0A151F078-F1
#
_entry.id   AF-A0A151F078-F1
#
_cell.length_a   1.000
_cell.length_b   1.000
_cell.length_c   1.000
_cell.angle_alpha   90.00
_cell.angle_beta   90.00
_cell.angle_gamma   90.00
#
_symmetry.space_group_name_H-M   'P 1'
#
loop_
_entity.id
_entity.type
_entity.pdbx_description
1 polymer ?
#
loop_
_entity_poly.entity_id
_entity_poly.type
_entity_poly.pdbx_seq_one_letter_code
_entity_poly.pdbx_strand_id
1 'polypeptide(L)'
;MADELFRQVGRKTWYKWSIYVNVILFFIIGLFLYLLVVDTLNYVRVEGDTWLYITRDIAAIAIALALIFFQLIRNIFIIMRRSL
;
A
#
# COMPACT_ATOMS: atom_id res chain seq x y z
N MET A 1 -28.49 13.57 17.17
CA MET A 1 -28.49 12.09 17.33
C MET A 1 -28.28 11.34 16.01
N ALA A 2 -28.98 11.68 14.92
CA ALA A 2 -28.75 11.04 13.62
C ALA A 2 -27.33 11.26 13.07
N ASP A 3 -26.79 12.48 13.18
CA ASP A 3 -25.43 12.79 12.69
C ASP A 3 -24.32 12.03 13.42
N GLU A 4 -24.49 11.74 14.70
CA GLU A 4 -23.55 10.92 15.47
C GLU A 4 -23.58 9.45 15.04
N LEU A 5 -24.78 8.91 14.76
CA LEU A 5 -24.96 7.56 14.22
C LEU A 5 -24.33 7.42 12.83
N PHE A 6 -24.57 8.38 11.92
CA PHE A 6 -23.93 8.38 10.59
C PHE A 6 -22.40 8.47 10.69
N ARG A 7 -21.89 9.28 11.62
CA ARG A 7 -20.44 9.40 11.86
C ARG A 7 -19.83 8.13 12.45
N GLN A 8 -20.58 7.40 13.28
CA GLN A 8 -20.13 6.13 13.87
C GLN A 8 -20.16 4.98 12.86
N VAL A 9 -21.20 4.90 12.02
CA VAL A 9 -21.33 3.94 10.92
C VAL A 9 -20.26 4.19 9.86
N GLY A 10 -19.99 5.45 9.54
CA GLY A 10 -18.87 5.85 8.67
C GLY A 10 -17.54 5.30 9.18
N ARG A 11 -17.18 5.52 10.45
CA ARG A 11 -15.90 5.06 11.00
C ARG A 11 -15.73 3.54 10.97
N LYS A 12 -16.76 2.76 11.30
CA LYS A 12 -16.72 1.28 11.24
C LYS A 12 -16.54 0.79 9.80
N THR A 13 -17.21 1.44 8.86
CA THR A 13 -17.12 1.12 7.43
C THR A 13 -15.74 1.46 6.87
N TRP A 14 -15.21 2.65 7.18
CA TRP A 14 -13.87 3.09 6.78
C TRP A 14 -12.74 2.18 7.26
N TYR A 15 -12.88 1.58 8.46
CA TYR A 15 -11.90 0.64 8.97
C TYR A 15 -11.88 -0.67 8.16
N LYS A 16 -13.06 -1.21 7.80
CA LYS A 16 -13.16 -2.37 6.90
C LYS A 16 -12.56 -2.06 5.53
N TRP A 17 -12.87 -0.90 4.95
CA TRP A 17 -12.31 -0.47 3.67
C TRP A 17 -10.77 -0.36 3.70
N SER A 18 -10.18 0.17 4.77
CA SER A 18 -8.72 0.26 4.91
C SER A 18 -8.05 -1.12 4.92
N ILE A 19 -8.68 -2.13 5.52
CA ILE A 19 -8.18 -3.52 5.48
C ILE A 19 -8.17 -4.03 4.03
N TYR A 20 -9.27 -3.89 3.29
CA TYR A 20 -9.34 -4.33 1.90
C TYR A 20 -8.32 -3.60 1.02
N VAL A 21 -8.15 -2.29 1.20
CA VAL A 21 -7.13 -1.51 0.48
C VAL A 21 -5.73 -2.02 0.79
N ASN A 22 -5.40 -2.31 2.06
CA ASN A 22 -4.10 -2.87 2.41
C ASN A 22 -3.86 -4.24 1.79
N VAL A 23 -4.86 -5.12 1.77
CA VAL A 23 -4.76 -6.43 1.10
C VAL A 23 -4.44 -6.24 -0.39
N ILE A 24 -5.14 -5.33 -1.08
CA ILE A 24 -4.88 -5.02 -2.49
C ILE A 24 -3.46 -4.46 -2.67
N LEU A 25 -3.01 -3.57 -1.79
CA LEU A 25 -1.65 -3.01 -1.82
C LEU A 25 -0.57 -4.10 -1.65
N PHE A 26 -0.79 -5.09 -0.79
CA PHE A 26 0.12 -6.23 -0.65
C PHE A 26 0.19 -7.08 -1.93
N PHE A 27 -0.95 -7.29 -2.61
CA PHE A 27 -0.95 -7.97 -3.92
C PHE A 27 -0.18 -7.16 -4.98
N ILE A 28 -0.36 -5.83 -5.01
CA ILE A 28 0.40 -4.95 -5.91
C ILE A 28 1.90 -5.07 -5.64
N ILE A 29 2.33 -5.02 -4.37
CA ILE A 29 3.74 -5.18 -4.01
C ILE A 29 4.28 -6.52 -4.48
N GLY A 30 3.55 -7.62 -4.24
CA GLY A 30 3.97 -8.95 -4.71
C GLY A 30 4.11 -9.03 -6.22
N LEU A 31 3.18 -8.45 -6.96
CA LEU A 31 3.22 -8.39 -8.43
C LEU A 31 4.45 -7.59 -8.91
N PHE A 32 4.68 -6.40 -8.37
CA PHE A 32 5.83 -5.58 -8.77
C PHE A 32 7.17 -6.15 -8.31
N LEU A 33 7.23 -6.89 -7.20
CA LEU A 33 8.42 -7.65 -6.82
C LEU A 33 8.74 -8.75 -7.82
N TYR A 34 7.71 -9.46 -8.29
CA TYR A 34 7.90 -10.47 -9.34
C TYR A 34 8.42 -9.84 -10.64
N LEU A 35 7.80 -8.73 -11.08
CA LEU A 35 8.25 -8.00 -12.27
C LEU A 35 9.68 -7.48 -12.11
N LEU A 36 10.01 -6.92 -10.95
CA LEU A 36 11.36 -6.44 -10.63
C LEU A 36 12.40 -7.55 -10.76
N VAL A 37 12.12 -8.76 -10.28
CA VAL A 37 13.03 -9.92 -10.41
C VAL A 37 13.21 -10.30 -11.88
N VAL A 38 12.11 -10.37 -12.64
CA VAL A 38 12.15 -10.69 -14.08
C VAL A 38 12.96 -9.65 -14.85
N ASP A 39 12.72 -8.37 -14.61
CA ASP A 39 13.40 -7.27 -15.29
C ASP A 39 14.87 -7.18 -14.90
N THR A 40 15.22 -7.50 -13.64
CA THR A 40 16.61 -7.59 -13.19
C THR A 40 17.35 -8.74 -13.88
N LEU A 41 16.72 -9.91 -14.00
CA LEU A 41 17.32 -11.06 -14.71
C LEU A 41 17.49 -10.78 -16.21
N ASN A 42 16.55 -10.05 -16.82
CA ASN A 42 16.63 -9.66 -18.22
C ASN A 42 17.67 -8.56 -18.46
N TYR A 43 17.86 -7.62 -17.53
CA TYR A 43 18.89 -6.59 -17.62
C TYR A 43 20.30 -7.21 -17.72
N VAL A 44 20.58 -8.23 -16.91
CA VAL A 44 21.86 -8.97 -16.95
C VAL A 44 22.11 -9.63 -18.31
N ARG A 45 21.05 -9.95 -19.07
CA ARG A 45 21.16 -10.67 -20.34
C ARG A 45 21.15 -9.79 -21.59
N VAL A 46 20.49 -8.63 -21.53
CA VAL A 46 20.10 -7.89 -22.75
C VAL A 46 20.73 -6.50 -22.85
N GLU A 47 21.47 -6.00 -21.84
CA GLU A 47 22.16 -4.70 -21.82
C GLU A 47 21.46 -3.59 -22.65
N GLY A 48 20.52 -2.88 -22.03
CA GLY A 48 19.74 -1.81 -22.67
C GLY A 48 18.89 -1.00 -21.70
N ASP A 49 17.86 -0.30 -22.21
CA ASP A 49 16.93 0.57 -21.47
C ASP A 49 16.09 -0.13 -20.38
N THR A 50 16.38 -1.40 -20.08
CA THR A 50 15.73 -2.20 -19.04
C THR A 50 15.87 -1.61 -17.63
N TRP A 51 16.85 -0.71 -17.41
CA TRP A 51 17.02 0.03 -16.16
C TRP A 51 15.77 0.86 -15.79
N LEU A 52 15.04 1.35 -16.81
CA LEU A 52 13.83 2.16 -16.61
C LEU A 52 12.68 1.32 -16.03
N TYR A 53 12.57 0.05 -16.44
CA TYR A 53 11.57 -0.86 -15.89
C TYR A 53 11.88 -1.24 -14.44
N ILE A 54 13.15 -1.51 -14.12
CA ILE A 54 13.60 -1.78 -12.76
C ILE A 54 13.28 -0.60 -11.83
N THR A 55 13.62 0.63 -12.25
CA THR A 55 13.36 1.82 -11.43
C THR A 55 11.88 2.14 -11.29
N ARG A 56 11.07 1.94 -12.34
CA ARG A 56 9.60 2.04 -12.26
C ARG A 56 9.04 1.08 -11.22
N ASP A 57 9.49 -0.17 -11.21
CA ASP A 57 8.96 -1.20 -10.33
C ASP A 57 9.36 -0.92 -8.87
N ILE A 58 10.59 -0.46 -8.62
CA ILE A 58 11.03 0.02 -7.30
C ILE A 58 10.17 1.19 -6.84
N ALA A 59 9.89 2.16 -7.71
CA ALA A 59 9.07 3.32 -7.38
C ALA A 59 7.63 2.90 -7.02
N ALA A 60 7.04 1.96 -7.78
CA ALA A 60 5.71 1.43 -7.50
C ALA A 60 5.65 0.72 -6.14
N ILE A 61 6.65 -0.10 -5.82
CA ILE A 61 6.77 -0.77 -4.51
C ILE A 61 6.91 0.26 -3.39
N ALA A 62 7.76 1.28 -3.56
CA ALA A 62 7.97 2.33 -2.57
C ALA A 62 6.68 3.10 -2.27
N ILE A 63 5.91 3.47 -3.31
CA ILE A 63 4.62 4.15 -3.16
C ILE A 63 3.61 3.25 -2.43
N ALA A 64 3.51 1.98 -2.81
CA ALA A 64 2.60 1.04 -2.16
C ALA A 64 2.94 0.83 -0.68
N LEU A 65 4.23 0.70 -0.34
CA LEU A 65 4.69 0.62 1.05
C LEU A 65 4.38 1.90 1.83
N ALA A 66 4.63 3.08 1.24
CA ALA A 66 4.33 4.37 1.88
C ALA A 66 2.83 4.49 2.22
N LEU A 67 1.94 4.02 1.33
CA LEU A 67 0.50 4.00 1.58
C LEU A 67 0.11 3.04 2.71
N ILE A 68 0.73 1.86 2.79
CA ILE A 68 0.51 0.91 3.89
C ILE A 68 0.97 1.52 5.22
N PHE A 69 2.17 2.10 5.27
CA PHE A 69 2.70 2.72 6.49
C PHE A 69 1.86 3.93 6.92
N PHE A 70 1.42 4.76 5.99
CA PHE A 70 0.53 5.88 6.29
C PHE A 70 -0.77 5.40 6.94
N GLN A 71 -1.39 4.35 6.39
CA GLN A 71 -2.61 3.76 6.98
C GLN A 71 -2.34 3.14 8.35
N LEU A 72 -1.21 2.47 8.52
CA LEU A 72 -0.79 1.86 9.79
C LEU A 72 -0.62 2.92 10.88
N ILE A 73 0.16 3.98 10.60
CA ILE A 73 0.38 5.09 11.53
C ILE A 73 -0.95 5.77 11.88
N ARG A 74 -1.81 6.02 10.89
CA ARG A 74 -3.13 6.61 11.13
C ARG A 74 -3.99 5.75 12.05
N ASN A 75 -3.98 4.43 11.83
CA ASN A 75 -4.75 3.50 12.67
C ASN A 75 -4.19 3.45 14.11
N ILE A 76 -2.86 3.41 14.28
CA ILE A 76 -2.22 3.47 15.61
C ILE A 76 -2.58 4.76 16.34
N PHE A 77 -2.49 5.91 15.65
CA PHE A 77 -2.84 7.20 16.24
C PHE A 77 -4.30 7.27 16.70
N ILE A 78 -5.23 6.71 15.91
CA ILE A 78 -6.65 6.63 16.29
C ILE A 78 -6.84 5.75 17.53
N ILE A 79 -6.09 4.66 17.66
CA ILE A 79 -6.16 3.77 18.83
C ILE A 79 -5.62 4.49 20.07
N MET A 80 -4.44 5.10 19.98
CA MET A 80 -3.82 5.84 21.09
C MET A 80 -4.72 6.96 21.62
N ARG A 81 -5.40 7.68 20.73
CA ARG A 81 -6.34 8.76 21.11
C ARG A 81 -7.60 8.26 21.82
N ARG A 82 -7.94 6.97 21.70
CA ARG A 82 -9.12 6.37 22.38
C ARG A 82 -8.77 5.72 23.71
N SER A 83 -7.49 5.45 23.97
CA SER A 83 -7.01 4.83 25.21
C SER A 83 -6.60 5.84 26.30
N LEU A 84 -6.46 7.12 25.93
CA LEU A 84 -6.27 8.28 26.83
C LEU A 84 -7.61 8.92 27.12
#